data_AF-A0A4Z2B097-F1
#
_entry.id   AF-A0A4Z2B097-F1
#
_cell.length_a   1.000
_cell.length_b   1.000
_cell.length_c   1.000
_cell.angle_alpha   90.00
_cell.angle_beta   90.00
_cell.angle_gamma   90.00
#
_symmetry.space_group_name_H-M   'P 1'
#
loop_
_entity.id
_entity.type
_entity.pdbx_description
1 polymer ?
#
loop_
_entity_poly.entity_id
_entity_poly.type
_entity_poly.pdbx_seq_one_letter_code
_entity_poly.pdbx_strand_id
1 'polypeptide(L)'
;MKADSFQSQSLRRLHRNLDPREQHRRFRPTEPHTLRIHSPTGTLSSPNWPDKYPSRKECTWDITATPGHRVKITFNEFEIEQHQECAYDHLEAFDGDWRPGGHFGSTADIRQKNLYSHSQFGDNNYPGHTDCEWLLTAEQGYGIELSFITFEVEEEADCGYDYIELYNGYEQNSHRLGRFCGSGPREGIYSPGSVMLIRFHSDDTISKKGFHLRYQSAKFQESLHTRK
;
A
#
# COMPACT_ATOMS: atom_id res chain seq x y z
N MET A 1 -23.27 -6.46 -7.19
CA MET A 1 -22.79 -7.84 -7.05
C MET A 1 -21.46 -8.00 -7.79
N LYS A 2 -20.37 -7.95 -7.03
CA LYS A 2 -19.10 -8.71 -7.11
C LYS A 2 -18.13 -7.88 -6.28
N ALA A 3 -17.89 -8.35 -5.07
CA ALA A 3 -16.84 -7.85 -4.22
C ALA A 3 -15.60 -8.69 -4.54
N ASP A 4 -14.60 -8.07 -5.12
CA ASP A 4 -13.25 -8.60 -5.18
C ASP A 4 -12.26 -7.44 -5.04
N SER A 5 -11.28 -7.65 -4.16
CA SER A 5 -10.08 -6.86 -3.89
C SER A 5 -10.23 -5.47 -3.24
N PHE A 6 -9.72 -5.36 -2.01
CA PHE A 6 -9.35 -4.13 -1.34
C PHE A 6 -7.85 -3.89 -1.58
N GLN A 7 -7.48 -2.76 -2.20
CA GLN A 7 -6.17 -2.12 -2.08
C GLN A 7 -6.40 -0.61 -2.15
N SER A 8 -6.09 0.13 -1.07
CA SER A 8 -6.05 1.59 -1.10
C SER A 8 -4.60 2.09 -1.20
N GLN A 9 -4.46 3.29 -1.75
CA GLN A 9 -3.25 3.92 -2.25
C GLN A 9 -2.97 5.18 -1.41
N SER A 10 -1.73 5.37 -0.98
CA SER A 10 -1.31 6.61 -0.30
C SER A 10 -0.59 7.54 -1.27
N LEU A 11 -1.06 8.79 -1.38
CA LEU A 11 -0.32 9.91 -1.96
C LEU A 11 -0.06 10.96 -0.87
N ARG A 12 1.22 11.27 -0.59
CA ARG A 12 1.60 12.42 0.24
C ARG A 12 1.72 13.67 -0.62
N ARG A 13 0.97 14.71 -0.24
CA ARG A 13 1.01 16.04 -0.84
C ARG A 13 2.32 16.78 -0.50
N LEU A 14 2.97 17.34 -1.51
CA LEU A 14 4.07 18.30 -1.38
C LEU A 14 3.68 19.48 -0.47
N HIS A 15 4.52 19.75 0.53
CA HIS A 15 4.37 20.90 1.44
C HIS A 15 4.41 22.22 0.66
N ARG A 16 3.37 23.05 0.86
CA ARG A 16 3.40 24.48 0.53
C ARG A 16 4.06 25.20 1.72
N ASN A 17 5.09 26.00 1.44
CA ASN A 17 5.89 26.76 2.42
C ASN A 17 5.05 27.44 3.51
N LEU A 18 5.34 27.14 4.78
CA LEU A 18 4.82 27.83 5.96
C LEU A 18 5.88 28.79 6.54
N ASP A 19 5.39 29.93 7.03
CA ASP A 19 6.11 31.07 7.60
C ASP A 19 7.06 30.69 8.77
N PRO A 20 8.32 31.20 8.83
CA PRO A 20 9.27 30.90 9.90
C PRO A 20 8.87 31.34 11.33
N ARG A 21 7.73 31.98 11.56
CA ARG A 21 7.34 32.52 12.88
C ARG A 21 6.42 31.63 13.73
N GLU A 22 6.02 30.45 13.25
CA GLU A 22 5.12 29.52 13.97
C GLU A 22 5.88 28.35 14.69
N GLN A 23 7.14 28.54 15.12
CA GLN A 23 7.99 27.45 15.66
C GLN A 23 8.06 27.30 17.20
N HIS A 24 7.16 27.91 17.99
CA HIS A 24 7.19 27.72 19.45
C HIS A 24 5.81 27.50 20.07
N ARG A 25 5.28 26.28 19.93
CA ARG A 25 4.45 25.64 20.97
C ARG A 25 4.56 24.11 20.82
N ARG A 26 5.02 23.44 21.88
CA ARG A 26 5.07 21.97 21.96
C ARG A 26 3.66 21.41 21.82
N PHE A 27 3.33 20.91 20.65
CA PHE A 27 2.16 20.06 20.43
C PHE A 27 2.59 18.59 20.57
N ARG A 28 2.13 17.91 21.63
CA ARG A 28 1.96 16.46 21.58
C ARG A 28 0.78 16.19 20.64
N PRO A 29 0.89 15.36 19.58
CA PRO A 29 -0.26 14.97 18.78
C PRO A 29 -1.12 14.04 19.64
N THR A 30 -2.21 14.55 20.20
CA THR A 30 -3.34 13.71 20.59
C THR A 30 -4.07 13.31 19.32
N GLU A 31 -4.21 12.01 19.07
CA GLU A 31 -4.90 11.42 17.92
C GLU A 31 -6.28 12.06 17.70
N PRO A 32 -6.59 12.57 16.50
CA PRO A 32 -7.96 12.97 16.19
C PRO A 32 -8.79 11.70 15.90
N HIS A 33 -9.76 11.41 16.77
CA HIS A 33 -10.98 10.64 16.46
C HIS A 33 -10.84 9.21 15.91
N THR A 34 -9.96 8.36 16.46
CA THR A 34 -9.99 6.92 16.18
C THR A 34 -11.02 6.20 17.06
N LEU A 35 -12.02 5.56 16.44
CA LEU A 35 -13.00 4.72 17.16
C LEU A 35 -12.49 3.28 17.24
N ARG A 36 -12.21 2.80 18.45
CA ARG A 36 -11.78 1.42 18.71
C ARG A 36 -12.97 0.48 18.86
N ILE A 37 -12.96 -0.62 18.12
CA ILE A 37 -14.03 -1.60 18.05
C ILE A 37 -13.47 -2.96 18.47
N HIS A 38 -13.98 -3.46 19.59
CA HIS A 38 -13.56 -4.73 20.20
C HIS A 38 -14.70 -5.77 20.24
N SER A 39 -15.69 -5.63 19.35
CA SER A 39 -16.83 -6.53 19.27
C SER A 39 -16.56 -7.66 18.26
N PRO A 40 -17.00 -8.91 18.52
CA PRO A 40 -16.87 -10.01 17.57
C PRO A 40 -17.67 -9.78 16.27
N THR A 41 -18.73 -8.96 16.34
CA THR A 41 -19.53 -8.54 15.19
C THR A 41 -20.03 -7.11 15.39
N GLY A 42 -20.22 -6.37 14.31
CA GLY A 42 -20.79 -5.03 14.34
C GLY A 42 -21.03 -4.49 12.94
N THR A 43 -21.72 -3.35 12.86
CA THR A 43 -21.94 -2.62 11.61
C THR A 43 -21.34 -1.24 11.75
N LEU A 44 -20.64 -0.79 10.72
CA LEU A 44 -20.13 0.57 10.58
C LEU A 44 -20.83 1.25 9.41
N SER A 45 -21.03 2.55 9.55
CA SER A 45 -21.66 3.38 8.54
C SER A 45 -20.92 4.71 8.46
N SER A 46 -20.93 5.31 7.28
CA SER A 46 -20.43 6.67 7.10
C SER A 46 -21.22 7.66 7.98
N PRO A 47 -20.63 8.81 8.35
CA PRO A 47 -21.38 9.85 9.03
C PRO A 47 -22.63 10.23 8.22
N ASN A 48 -23.74 10.47 8.93
CA ASN A 48 -25.06 10.82 8.38
C ASN A 48 -25.81 9.72 7.63
N TRP A 49 -25.26 8.50 7.48
CA TRP A 49 -25.98 7.40 6.85
C TRP A 49 -27.39 7.23 7.45
N PRO A 50 -28.47 7.19 6.65
CA PRO A 50 -28.55 6.97 5.19
C PRO A 50 -28.42 8.22 4.29
N ASP A 51 -28.28 9.41 4.86
CA ASP A 51 -28.05 10.62 4.08
C ASP A 51 -26.59 10.71 3.60
N LYS A 52 -26.34 11.64 2.67
CA LYS A 52 -25.01 11.88 2.10
C LYS A 52 -23.98 12.18 3.20
N TYR A 53 -22.81 11.56 3.08
CA TYR A 53 -21.69 11.84 3.98
C TYR A 53 -21.21 13.30 3.82
N PRO A 54 -20.68 13.92 4.89
CA PRO A 54 -20.24 15.32 4.83
C PRO A 54 -18.92 15.44 4.07
N SER A 55 -18.73 16.54 3.36
CA SER A 55 -17.45 16.84 2.72
C SER A 55 -16.34 17.14 3.74
N ARG A 56 -15.09 16.83 3.36
CA ARG A 56 -13.87 17.05 4.17
C ARG A 56 -13.92 16.35 5.53
N LYS A 57 -14.43 15.12 5.55
CA LYS A 57 -14.43 14.27 6.75
C LYS A 57 -13.39 13.18 6.64
N GLU A 58 -12.62 13.06 7.71
CA GLU A 58 -11.66 11.98 7.92
C GLU A 58 -12.15 11.19 9.13
N CYS A 59 -12.33 9.87 8.95
CA CYS A 59 -12.82 8.96 9.96
C CYS A 59 -11.89 7.75 10.02
N THR A 60 -11.50 7.36 11.24
CA THR A 60 -10.57 6.25 11.45
C THR A 60 -11.20 5.26 12.42
N TRP A 61 -11.17 3.98 12.05
CA TRP A 61 -11.65 2.89 12.87
C TRP A 61 -10.52 1.88 13.10
N ASP A 62 -10.38 1.45 14.34
CA ASP A 62 -9.46 0.40 14.74
C ASP A 62 -10.29 -0.84 15.14
N ILE A 63 -10.23 -1.89 14.33
CA ILE A 63 -11.04 -3.10 14.48
C ILE A 63 -10.14 -4.24 14.93
N THR A 64 -10.31 -4.66 16.19
CA THR A 64 -9.52 -5.75 16.77
C THR A 64 -10.38 -6.99 16.95
N ALA A 65 -9.99 -8.11 16.32
CA ALA A 65 -10.56 -9.43 16.61
C ALA A 65 -9.92 -10.05 17.87
N THR A 66 -10.62 -10.98 18.51
CA THR A 66 -10.03 -11.76 19.60
C THR A 66 -8.90 -12.66 19.06
N PRO A 67 -7.89 -13.01 19.90
CA PRO A 67 -6.80 -13.87 19.47
C PRO A 67 -7.31 -15.16 18.82
N GLY A 68 -6.69 -15.53 17.70
CA GLY A 68 -7.07 -16.72 16.91
C GLY A 68 -8.25 -16.52 15.94
N HIS A 69 -8.89 -15.34 15.94
CA HIS A 69 -9.95 -14.99 15.00
C HIS A 69 -9.47 -13.96 13.96
N ARG A 70 -10.20 -13.84 12.86
CA ARG A 70 -9.91 -12.88 11.77
C ARG A 70 -11.06 -11.92 11.61
N VAL A 71 -10.74 -10.66 11.32
CA VAL A 71 -11.75 -9.67 10.93
C VAL A 71 -12.20 -9.97 9.50
N LYS A 72 -13.51 -10.09 9.30
CA LYS A 72 -14.14 -10.17 7.97
C LYS A 72 -14.99 -8.93 7.77
N ILE A 73 -14.64 -8.12 6.77
CA ILE A 73 -15.41 -6.94 6.38
C ILE A 73 -16.35 -7.32 5.24
N THR A 74 -17.60 -6.88 5.33
CA THR A 74 -18.61 -7.03 4.28
C THR A 74 -19.31 -5.71 4.06
N PHE A 75 -19.48 -5.32 2.80
CA PHE A 75 -20.21 -4.11 2.42
C PHE A 75 -21.64 -4.46 2.10
N ASN A 76 -22.56 -3.85 2.84
CA ASN A 76 -23.99 -3.93 2.52
C ASN A 76 -24.35 -2.88 1.47
N GLU A 77 -23.74 -1.69 1.56
CA GLU A 77 -23.91 -0.57 0.67
C GLU A 77 -22.58 0.22 0.59
N PHE A 78 -22.24 0.71 -0.60
CA PHE A 78 -20.99 1.43 -0.83
C PHE A 78 -21.15 2.39 -2.01
N GLU A 79 -21.26 3.69 -1.69
CA GLU A 79 -21.34 4.78 -2.65
C GLU A 79 -20.40 5.91 -2.20
N ILE A 80 -19.38 6.19 -3.01
CA ILE A 80 -18.40 7.27 -2.77
C ILE A 80 -18.12 8.01 -4.09
N GLU A 81 -17.61 9.25 -4.00
CA GLU A 81 -17.20 10.02 -5.17
C GLU A 81 -16.11 9.29 -5.97
N GLN A 82 -16.36 9.06 -7.27
CA GLN A 82 -15.45 8.32 -8.12
C GLN A 82 -14.32 9.22 -8.64
N HIS A 83 -13.09 8.79 -8.44
CA HIS A 83 -11.89 9.38 -9.03
C HIS A 83 -10.93 8.26 -9.48
N GLN A 84 -10.18 8.46 -10.57
CA GLN A 84 -9.30 7.40 -11.11
C GLN A 84 -8.25 6.91 -10.12
N GLU A 85 -7.83 7.80 -9.22
CA GLU A 85 -6.82 7.53 -8.18
C GLU A 85 -7.42 7.59 -6.76
N CYS A 86 -8.75 7.60 -6.63
CA CYS A 86 -9.42 7.75 -5.33
C CYS A 86 -8.96 9.02 -4.55
N ALA A 87 -8.51 10.06 -5.26
CA ALA A 87 -7.92 11.27 -4.69
C ALA A 87 -8.94 12.23 -4.04
N TYR A 88 -10.22 12.02 -4.28
CA TYR A 88 -11.31 12.81 -3.70
C TYR A 88 -11.78 12.16 -2.40
N ASP A 89 -12.67 11.18 -2.52
CA ASP A 89 -13.18 10.39 -1.42
C ASP A 89 -12.69 8.95 -1.55
N HIS A 90 -12.30 8.34 -0.45
CA HIS A 90 -11.83 6.97 -0.45
C HIS A 90 -12.09 6.27 0.89
N LEU A 91 -12.09 4.94 0.85
CA LEU A 91 -12.06 4.10 2.03
C LEU A 91 -10.77 3.28 2.01
N GLU A 92 -9.98 3.42 3.07
CA GLU A 92 -8.74 2.67 3.24
C GLU A 92 -8.90 1.59 4.30
N ALA A 93 -8.36 0.41 4.02
CA ALA A 93 -8.30 -0.68 4.99
C ALA A 93 -6.88 -1.21 5.05
N PHE A 94 -6.31 -1.19 6.25
CA PHE A 94 -4.94 -1.62 6.49
C PHE A 94 -4.93 -2.86 7.39
N ASP A 95 -4.04 -3.80 7.06
CA ASP A 95 -3.82 -5.01 7.86
C ASP A 95 -2.63 -4.81 8.79
N GLY A 96 -2.89 -4.79 10.10
CA GLY A 96 -1.87 -4.61 11.15
C GLY A 96 -2.09 -3.39 12.03
N ASP A 97 -1.19 -3.20 12.99
CA ASP A 97 -1.33 -2.16 14.01
C ASP A 97 -0.89 -0.78 13.46
N TRP A 98 -1.59 0.27 13.89
CA TRP A 98 -1.22 1.66 13.63
C TRP A 98 0.09 2.01 14.35
N ARG A 99 1.13 2.38 13.59
CA ARG A 99 2.40 2.84 14.16
C ARG A 99 2.59 4.36 14.02
N PRO A 100 3.29 5.01 14.97
CA PRO A 100 3.64 6.42 14.87
C PRO A 100 4.35 6.72 13.54
N GLY A 101 3.83 7.68 12.77
CA GLY A 101 4.32 8.00 11.41
C GLY A 101 3.34 7.70 10.28
N GLY A 102 2.20 7.06 10.59
CA GLY A 102 1.14 6.76 9.62
C GLY A 102 1.40 5.51 8.80
N HIS A 103 2.16 4.56 9.35
CA HIS A 103 2.47 3.29 8.70
C HIS A 103 1.75 2.15 9.43
N PHE A 104 1.12 1.27 8.67
CA PHE A 104 0.50 0.06 9.17
C PHE A 104 1.45 -1.12 8.92
N GLY A 105 1.62 -1.98 9.92
CA GLY A 105 2.43 -3.19 9.77
C GLY A 105 1.87 -4.32 10.60
N SER A 106 1.67 -5.48 9.98
CA SER A 106 1.31 -6.70 10.70
C SER A 106 2.55 -7.34 11.32
N THR A 107 2.50 -7.64 12.61
CA THR A 107 3.39 -8.63 13.23
C THR A 107 2.68 -9.98 13.19
N ALA A 108 3.03 -10.79 12.19
CA ALA A 108 3.02 -12.26 12.18
C ALA A 108 2.43 -12.91 10.91
N ASP A 109 3.29 -13.75 10.33
CA ASP A 109 3.05 -14.80 9.32
C ASP A 109 2.48 -14.36 7.95
N ILE A 110 3.38 -13.92 7.04
CA ILE A 110 3.01 -13.72 5.63
C ILE A 110 2.77 -15.09 4.97
N ARG A 111 1.54 -15.58 5.07
CA ARG A 111 0.99 -16.44 4.02
C ARG A 111 0.95 -15.60 2.76
N GLN A 112 1.87 -15.87 1.86
CA GLN A 112 1.99 -15.34 0.50
C GLN A 112 0.81 -14.47 0.03
N LYS A 113 1.06 -13.18 -0.23
CA LYS A 113 0.03 -12.19 -0.60
C LYS A 113 0.25 -11.69 -2.03
N ASN A 114 -0.83 -11.23 -2.67
CA ASN A 114 -0.79 -10.62 -4.00
C ASN A 114 -0.83 -9.10 -3.91
N LEU A 115 -0.18 -8.42 -4.86
CA LEU A 115 -0.14 -6.99 -5.02
C LEU A 115 -0.37 -6.65 -6.49
N TYR A 116 -1.29 -5.73 -6.77
CA TYR A 116 -1.65 -5.36 -8.12
C TYR A 116 -1.35 -3.87 -8.35
N SER A 117 -1.01 -3.52 -9.59
CA SER A 117 -0.72 -2.13 -9.97
C SER A 117 -1.91 -1.17 -9.76
N HIS A 118 -3.14 -1.65 -9.96
CA HIS A 118 -4.37 -0.86 -9.86
C HIS A 118 -5.59 -1.74 -9.56
N SER A 119 -6.70 -1.13 -9.14
CA SER A 119 -7.92 -1.81 -8.67
C SER A 119 -8.69 -2.56 -9.78
N GLN A 120 -8.55 -2.13 -11.03
CA GLN A 120 -9.17 -2.75 -12.20
C GLN A 120 -8.21 -3.66 -12.98
N PHE A 121 -7.15 -4.14 -12.33
CA PHE A 121 -6.15 -4.99 -12.97
C PHE A 121 -6.79 -6.22 -13.61
N GLY A 122 -6.53 -6.40 -14.90
CA GLY A 122 -7.09 -7.49 -15.71
C GLY A 122 -8.27 -7.07 -16.58
N ASP A 123 -8.98 -6.01 -16.20
CA ASP A 123 -10.07 -5.44 -16.99
C ASP A 123 -9.62 -4.24 -17.83
N ASN A 124 -8.70 -3.43 -17.29
CA ASN A 124 -8.14 -2.25 -17.94
C ASN A 124 -6.61 -2.17 -17.79
N ASN A 125 -6.02 -1.21 -18.51
CA ASN A 125 -4.64 -0.77 -18.29
C ASN A 125 -4.56 0.12 -17.04
N TYR A 126 -3.37 0.22 -16.44
CA TYR A 126 -3.17 1.11 -15.28
C TYR A 126 -3.48 2.58 -15.63
N PRO A 127 -3.89 3.40 -14.66
CA PRO A 127 -4.07 4.83 -14.89
C PRO A 127 -2.71 5.51 -15.17
N GLY A 128 -2.72 6.47 -16.08
CA GLY A 128 -1.58 7.38 -16.24
C GLY A 128 -1.50 8.35 -15.05
N HIS A 129 -0.34 9.00 -14.90
CA HIS A 129 -0.07 10.03 -13.90
C HIS A 129 -0.12 9.59 -12.44
N THR A 130 0.09 8.31 -12.18
CA THR A 130 -0.08 7.75 -10.85
C THR A 130 1.26 7.50 -10.18
N ASP A 131 1.38 7.93 -8.92
CA ASP A 131 2.47 7.60 -8.01
C ASP A 131 1.94 6.74 -6.86
N CYS A 132 2.18 5.43 -6.93
CA CYS A 132 1.78 4.49 -5.89
C CYS A 132 2.98 4.02 -5.07
N GLU A 133 2.81 3.87 -3.76
CA GLU A 133 3.81 3.29 -2.88
C GLU A 133 3.21 2.18 -2.01
N TRP A 134 3.96 1.09 -1.83
CA TRP A 134 3.62 0.01 -0.90
C TRP A 134 4.81 -0.29 0.00
N LEU A 135 4.58 -0.31 1.31
CA LEU A 135 5.58 -0.71 2.29
C LEU A 135 5.29 -2.12 2.78
N LEU A 136 6.15 -3.06 2.41
CA LEU A 136 6.10 -4.42 2.90
C LEU A 136 6.93 -4.55 4.18
N THR A 137 6.37 -5.14 5.22
CA THR A 137 7.09 -5.42 6.47
C THR A 137 6.99 -6.90 6.82
N ALA A 138 8.11 -7.48 7.23
CA ALA A 138 8.22 -8.83 7.77
C ALA A 138 8.67 -8.80 9.24
N GLU A 139 8.61 -9.96 9.89
CA GLU A 139 9.20 -10.12 11.22
C GLU A 139 10.72 -9.91 11.19
N GLN A 140 11.26 -9.46 12.32
CA GLN A 140 12.71 -9.32 12.47
C GLN A 140 13.41 -10.67 12.23
N GLY A 141 14.48 -10.67 11.43
CA GLY A 141 15.21 -11.88 11.04
C GLY A 141 14.70 -12.57 9.77
N TYR A 142 13.67 -12.02 9.12
CA TYR A 142 13.20 -12.45 7.80
C TYR A 142 13.51 -11.38 6.75
N GLY A 143 13.78 -11.83 5.52
CA GLY A 143 13.76 -10.99 4.33
C GLY A 143 12.41 -11.07 3.62
N ILE A 144 12.28 -10.29 2.54
CA ILE A 144 11.06 -10.21 1.72
C ILE A 144 11.40 -10.66 0.31
N GLU A 145 10.67 -11.66 -0.19
CA GLU A 145 10.80 -12.16 -1.54
C GLU A 145 9.60 -11.70 -2.38
N LEU A 146 9.88 -11.11 -3.55
CA LEU A 146 8.92 -10.74 -4.58
C LEU A 146 9.03 -11.66 -5.79
N SER A 147 7.90 -12.19 -6.23
CA SER A 147 7.75 -12.87 -7.52
C SER A 147 6.87 -12.05 -8.45
N PHE A 148 7.24 -12.00 -9.73
CA PHE A 148 6.50 -11.31 -10.78
C PHE A 148 5.63 -12.32 -11.52
N ILE A 149 4.30 -12.24 -11.35
CA ILE A 149 3.35 -13.14 -12.02
C ILE A 149 2.95 -12.57 -13.39
N THR A 150 2.71 -11.26 -13.43
CA THR A 150 2.52 -10.49 -14.67
C THR A 150 3.22 -9.16 -14.49
N PHE A 151 3.90 -8.69 -15.53
CA PHE A 151 4.57 -7.41 -15.54
C PHE A 151 4.60 -6.85 -16.96
N GLU A 152 3.76 -5.87 -17.21
CA GLU A 152 3.66 -5.16 -18.48
C GLU A 152 3.54 -3.67 -18.18
N VAL A 153 4.69 -3.02 -18.10
CA VAL A 153 4.82 -1.57 -17.91
C VAL A 153 5.38 -0.97 -19.20
N GLU A 154 5.15 0.32 -19.46
CA GLU A 154 5.73 0.98 -20.62
C GLU A 154 7.23 0.67 -20.76
N GLU A 155 7.69 0.42 -21.98
CA GLU A 155 9.09 0.01 -22.20
C GLU A 155 9.88 1.20 -22.73
N GLU A 156 10.96 1.54 -22.04
CA GLU A 156 11.89 2.61 -22.43
C GLU A 156 13.31 2.21 -22.01
N ALA A 157 14.32 2.69 -22.73
CA ALA A 157 15.72 2.27 -22.53
C ALA A 157 16.20 2.41 -21.08
N ASP A 158 15.81 3.51 -20.41
CA ASP A 158 16.21 3.81 -19.04
C ASP A 158 15.04 3.74 -18.04
N CYS A 159 13.87 3.22 -18.46
CA CYS A 159 12.63 3.24 -17.67
C CYS A 159 12.33 4.66 -17.13
N GLY A 160 12.34 5.64 -18.04
CA GLY A 160 12.17 7.06 -17.73
C GLY A 160 10.72 7.54 -17.69
N TYR A 161 9.82 6.84 -18.39
CA TYR A 161 8.38 7.08 -18.38
C TYR A 161 7.77 6.32 -17.21
N ASP A 162 7.22 5.13 -17.45
CA ASP A 162 6.65 4.30 -16.38
C ASP A 162 7.66 3.31 -15.78
N TYR A 163 7.61 3.13 -14.47
CA TYR A 163 8.52 2.20 -13.79
C TYR A 163 8.02 1.73 -12.43
N ILE A 164 8.52 0.56 -12.02
CA ILE A 164 8.54 0.14 -10.62
C ILE A 164 9.95 0.34 -10.04
N GLU A 165 10.06 0.88 -8.83
CA GLU A 165 11.29 0.91 -8.06
C GLU A 165 11.13 0.13 -6.76
N LEU A 166 12.18 -0.60 -6.40
CA LEU A 166 12.22 -1.42 -5.20
C LEU A 166 13.36 -0.95 -4.31
N TYR A 167 13.11 -0.81 -3.01
CA TYR A 167 14.08 -0.36 -2.02
C TYR A 167 14.08 -1.30 -0.82
N ASN A 168 15.26 -1.66 -0.33
CA ASN A 168 15.43 -2.37 0.94
C ASN A 168 15.45 -1.36 2.10
N GLY A 169 14.27 -0.94 2.52
CA GLY A 169 14.09 0.04 3.60
C GLY A 169 12.76 0.76 3.51
N TYR A 170 12.61 1.79 4.35
CA TYR A 170 11.35 2.54 4.50
C TYR A 170 11.17 3.66 3.48
N GLU A 171 12.26 4.11 2.83
CA GLU A 171 12.30 5.37 2.08
C GLU A 171 13.11 5.22 0.79
N GLN A 172 12.93 6.15 -0.14
CA GLN A 172 13.64 6.20 -1.44
C GLN A 172 15.15 6.45 -1.31
N ASN A 173 15.61 6.96 -0.17
CA ASN A 173 17.05 7.08 0.13
C ASN A 173 17.69 5.75 0.55
N SER A 174 16.88 4.72 0.79
CA SER A 174 17.36 3.39 1.17
C SER A 174 18.01 2.70 -0.03
N HIS A 175 18.64 1.55 0.21
CA HIS A 175 19.33 0.82 -0.86
C HIS A 175 18.34 0.37 -1.95
N ARG A 176 18.45 0.94 -3.15
CA ARG A 176 17.61 0.59 -4.31
C ARG A 176 18.00 -0.78 -4.85
N LEU A 177 17.06 -1.72 -4.78
CA LEU A 177 17.18 -3.08 -5.32
C LEU A 177 17.04 -3.10 -6.84
N GLY A 178 16.27 -2.17 -7.41
CA GLY A 178 16.19 -1.99 -8.86
C GLY A 178 15.11 -1.02 -9.29
N ARG A 179 15.16 -0.67 -10.58
CA ARG A 179 14.12 0.04 -11.33
C ARG A 179 13.79 -0.82 -12.55
N PHE A 180 12.51 -1.07 -12.80
CA PHE A 180 12.07 -1.98 -13.88
C PHE A 180 10.87 -1.42 -14.64
N CYS A 181 10.83 -1.71 -15.93
CA CYS A 181 9.76 -1.35 -16.86
C CYS A 181 9.69 -2.43 -17.98
N GLY A 182 8.85 -2.24 -19.00
CA GLY A 182 8.67 -3.24 -20.06
C GLY A 182 8.08 -4.55 -19.54
N SER A 183 8.77 -5.66 -19.82
CA SER A 183 8.38 -7.02 -19.35
C SER A 183 8.95 -7.41 -17.98
N GLY A 184 9.66 -6.49 -17.32
CA GLY A 184 10.16 -6.66 -15.96
C GLY A 184 11.35 -7.60 -15.84
N PRO A 185 11.80 -7.90 -14.60
CA PRO A 185 12.89 -8.84 -14.37
C PRO A 185 12.46 -10.28 -14.64
N ARG A 186 13.41 -11.13 -15.08
CA ARG A 186 13.16 -12.56 -15.34
C ARG A 186 13.01 -13.40 -14.06
N GLU A 187 13.60 -12.92 -12.97
CA GLU A 187 13.64 -13.61 -11.68
C GLU A 187 12.98 -12.75 -10.60
N GLY A 188 12.61 -13.40 -9.50
CA GLY A 188 12.14 -12.70 -8.31
C GLY A 188 13.22 -11.80 -7.70
N ILE A 189 12.77 -10.82 -6.91
CA ILE A 189 13.66 -9.90 -6.19
C ILE A 189 13.60 -10.23 -4.69
N TYR A 190 14.76 -10.32 -4.06
CA TYR A 190 14.88 -10.56 -2.62
C TYR A 190 15.43 -9.31 -1.92
N SER A 191 14.71 -8.83 -0.91
CA SER A 191 15.23 -7.89 0.07
C SER A 191 15.71 -8.65 1.31
N PRO A 192 16.98 -8.51 1.73
CA PRO A 192 17.46 -9.14 2.95
C PRO A 192 16.92 -8.47 4.23
N GLY A 193 16.45 -7.22 4.14
CA GLY A 193 15.84 -6.54 5.26
C GLY A 193 14.39 -6.98 5.47
N SER A 194 13.90 -6.79 6.69
CA SER A 194 12.49 -7.04 7.05
C SER A 194 11.54 -5.96 6.51
N VAL A 195 12.02 -5.07 5.64
CA VAL A 195 11.27 -3.94 5.10
C VAL A 195 11.61 -3.78 3.62
N MET A 196 10.60 -3.58 2.79
CA MET A 196 10.77 -3.29 1.37
C MET A 196 9.74 -2.24 0.94
N LEU A 197 10.23 -1.11 0.44
CA LEU A 197 9.40 -0.10 -0.22
C LEU A 197 9.34 -0.41 -1.72
N ILE A 198 8.12 -0.50 -2.23
CA ILE A 198 7.79 -0.63 -3.65
C ILE A 198 7.18 0.69 -4.10
N ARG A 199 7.65 1.23 -5.22
CA ARG A 199 7.08 2.44 -5.83
C ARG A 199 6.71 2.14 -7.27
N PHE A 200 5.54 2.56 -7.70
CA PHE A 200 5.15 2.56 -9.10
C PHE A 200 4.86 3.99 -9.52
N HIS A 201 5.44 4.39 -10.64
CA HIS A 201 5.24 5.68 -11.27
C HIS A 201 4.71 5.44 -12.69
N SER A 202 3.68 6.19 -13.07
CA SER A 202 3.24 6.31 -14.46
C SER A 202 3.16 7.78 -14.90
N ASP A 203 3.48 8.03 -16.16
CA ASP A 203 3.31 9.35 -16.79
C ASP A 203 1.93 9.49 -17.48
N ASP A 204 1.73 10.59 -18.19
CA ASP A 204 0.46 10.96 -18.85
C ASP A 204 0.05 10.02 -19.98
N THR A 205 1.01 9.26 -20.50
CA THR A 205 0.93 8.57 -21.78
C THR A 205 1.20 7.08 -21.65
N ILE A 206 0.73 6.32 -22.65
CA ILE A 206 1.02 4.89 -22.86
C ILE A 206 0.93 4.05 -21.58
N SER A 207 -0.30 3.76 -21.16
CA SER A 207 -0.51 2.72 -20.15
C SER A 207 -0.60 1.32 -20.75
N LYS A 208 -0.14 0.33 -19.97
CA LYS A 208 -0.24 -1.11 -20.28
C LYS A 208 -1.02 -1.85 -19.18
N LYS A 209 -1.05 -3.17 -19.23
CA LYS A 209 -1.78 -4.01 -18.27
C LYS A 209 -1.30 -3.84 -16.83
N GLY A 210 -0.05 -3.43 -16.62
CA GLY A 210 0.56 -3.24 -15.31
C GLY A 210 1.12 -4.53 -14.74
N PHE A 211 1.16 -4.63 -13.42
CA PHE A 211 1.74 -5.77 -12.73
C PHE A 211 0.81 -6.45 -11.74
N HIS A 212 1.07 -7.74 -11.57
CA HIS A 212 0.61 -8.60 -10.49
C HIS A 212 1.84 -9.27 -9.88
N LEU A 213 2.15 -8.85 -8.66
CA LEU A 213 3.25 -9.36 -7.86
C LEU A 213 2.72 -10.26 -6.76
N ARG A 214 3.57 -11.18 -6.34
CA ARG A 214 3.33 -12.04 -5.19
C ARG A 214 4.49 -11.89 -4.22
N TYR A 215 4.20 -11.64 -2.95
CA TYR A 215 5.23 -11.43 -1.93
C TYR A 215 5.07 -12.36 -0.74
N GLN A 216 6.20 -12.71 -0.13
CA GLN A 216 6.25 -13.55 1.07
C GLN A 216 7.47 -13.21 1.93
N SER A 217 7.39 -13.50 3.23
CA SER A 217 8.57 -13.45 4.09
C SER A 217 9.38 -14.73 3.92
N ALA A 218 10.69 -14.59 3.82
CA ALA A 218 11.62 -15.71 3.74
C ALA A 218 12.61 -15.63 4.92
N LYS A 219 12.72 -16.71 5.71
CA LYS A 219 13.78 -16.79 6.72
C LYS A 219 15.12 -16.68 6.02
N PHE A 220 16.02 -15.87 6.58
CA PHE A 220 17.40 -15.89 6.16
C PHE A 220 17.96 -17.31 6.38
N GLN A 221 18.13 -18.08 5.31
CA GLN A 221 18.85 -19.35 5.35
C GLN A 221 20.27 -19.09 4.89
N GLU A 222 21.17 -19.04 5.87
CA GLU A 222 22.61 -18.82 5.72
C GLU A 222 23.29 -19.84 4.78
N SER A 223 22.62 -20.95 4.45
CA SER A 223 23.18 -22.09 3.69
C SER A 223 23.10 -22.00 2.16
N LEU A 224 22.48 -20.97 1.56
CA LEU A 224 22.38 -20.86 0.09
C LEU A 224 23.47 -19.98 -0.56
N HIS A 225 24.28 -19.27 0.22
CA HIS A 225 25.37 -18.42 -0.30
C HIS A 225 26.75 -19.10 -0.37
N THR A 226 26.85 -20.42 -0.14
CA THR A 226 28.12 -21.19 -0.30
C THR A 226 28.22 -22.01 -1.58
N ARG A 227 27.40 -21.73 -2.61
CA ARG A 227 27.62 -22.29 -3.95
C ARG A 227 27.57 -21.23 -5.03
N LYS A 228 28.70 -20.54 -5.20
CA LYS A 228 29.36 -20.29 -6.48
C LYS A 228 30.83 -19.98 -6.22
#